data_AF-A0A550CHB6-F1
#
_entry.id   AF-A0A550CHB6-F1
#
_cell.length_a   1.000
_cell.length_b   1.000
_cell.length_c   1.000
_cell.angle_alpha   90.00
_cell.angle_beta   90.00
_cell.angle_gamma   90.00
#
_symmetry.space_group_name_H-M   'P 1'
#
loop_
_entity.id
_entity.type
_entity.pdbx_description
1 polymer ?
#
loop_
_entity_poly.entity_id
_entity_poly.type
_entity_poly.pdbx_seq_one_letter_code
_entity_poly.pdbx_strand_id
1 'polypeptide(L)'
;MSMKLSKRTVSALRRALDQKKASDAASFTETHHIVLQLCIEGGDFGALEVDPFTIPDEEWNAAHPVISRGFTALVKMDALLLFQYETPDSLCEAVTDLVRDIWYPLMTWMEFANPASGYISLDAPLFRAVLSLFHHFFAPKFNALSSLVMQTPRLYAWSAWLWLCLPQVLTLGGRTPAEDSATLHHYIICTEILNQVITTMLREYHIGGGGHQRYNDNAVREALGVVDHRFRRMLRAAIDSMSYLIDAVQNSPTAPQQALETALEETRAKLSLLSTFATALGDVEVHSRDIVALVHLIRTLHDIPEGQDAVSAAADLLRNVCVLSEDHRPLVWSLKAGLFPLLVSICRLQVDRQQDTSSTYALLWHIAIWTSHFPVAVAFQKYRGDGPSA
;
A
#
# COMPACT_ATOMS: atom_id res chain seq x y z
N MET A 1 2.90 34.22 -3.44
CA MET A 1 3.93 33.77 -2.47
C MET A 1 5.07 33.19 -3.26
N SER A 2 6.32 33.41 -2.86
CA SER A 2 7.48 32.83 -3.55
C SER A 2 7.58 31.35 -3.19
N MET A 3 7.49 30.42 -4.14
CA MET A 3 7.72 28.98 -3.91
C MET A 3 9.21 28.65 -3.75
N LYS A 4 9.88 29.32 -2.81
CA LYS A 4 11.31 29.16 -2.55
C LYS A 4 11.56 28.98 -1.07
N LEU A 5 12.50 28.10 -0.73
CA LEU A 5 13.02 28.01 0.63
C LEU A 5 13.63 29.35 1.04
N SER A 6 13.43 29.73 2.31
CA SER A 6 14.09 30.92 2.84
C SER A 6 15.61 30.78 2.75
N LYS A 7 16.33 31.89 2.54
CA LYS A 7 17.80 31.88 2.52
C LYS A 7 18.39 31.23 3.79
N ARG A 8 17.74 31.45 4.94
CA ARG A 8 18.12 30.84 6.22
C ARG A 8 17.96 29.32 6.18
N THR A 9 16.86 28.81 5.65
CA THR A 9 16.60 27.37 5.51
C THR A 9 17.61 26.73 4.56
N VAL A 10 17.88 27.35 3.40
CA VAL A 10 18.92 26.88 2.46
C VAL A 10 20.30 26.83 3.12
N SER A 11 20.68 27.87 3.87
CA SER A 11 21.95 27.88 4.61
C SER A 11 22.00 26.82 5.73
N ALA A 12 20.88 26.48 6.35
CA ALA A 12 20.81 25.41 7.35
C ALA A 12 20.96 24.03 6.69
N LEU A 13 20.28 23.78 5.57
CA LEU A 13 20.40 22.55 4.79
C LEU A 13 21.83 22.31 4.31
N ARG A 14 22.48 23.34 3.74
CA ARG A 14 23.89 23.24 3.30
C ARG A 14 24.81 22.85 4.46
N ARG A 15 24.66 23.48 5.62
CA ARG A 15 25.47 23.13 6.81
C ARG A 15 25.24 21.69 7.27
N ALA A 16 23.99 21.21 7.25
CA ALA A 16 23.67 19.82 7.60
C ALA A 16 24.30 18.83 6.60
N LEU A 17 24.25 19.14 5.30
CA LEU A 17 24.89 18.34 4.25
C LEU A 17 26.41 18.32 4.37
N ASP A 18 27.04 19.48 4.64
CA ASP A 18 28.49 19.57 4.83
C ASP A 18 28.94 18.79 6.07
N GLN A 19 28.17 18.86 7.15
CA GLN A 19 28.42 18.08 8.37
C GLN A 19 28.30 16.58 8.11
N LYS A 20 27.24 16.13 7.42
CA LYS A 20 27.03 14.73 7.07
C LYS A 20 28.17 14.20 6.19
N LYS A 21 28.55 14.96 5.17
CA LYS A 21 29.66 14.63 4.27
C LYS A 21 31.00 14.54 5.01
N ALA A 22 31.23 15.42 5.99
CA ALA A 22 32.43 15.39 6.81
C ALA A 22 32.45 14.23 7.82
N SER A 23 31.31 13.87 8.40
CA SER A 23 31.21 12.78 9.37
C SER A 23 31.23 11.40 8.73
N ASP A 24 30.62 11.24 7.56
CA ASP A 24 30.43 9.95 6.91
C ASP A 24 30.24 10.11 5.39
N ALA A 25 31.36 10.32 4.69
CA ALA A 25 31.34 10.46 3.24
C ALA A 25 30.85 9.20 2.50
N ALA A 26 30.94 8.02 3.12
CA ALA A 26 30.53 6.76 2.51
C ALA A 26 29.00 6.60 2.47
N SER A 27 28.26 7.22 3.40
CA SER A 27 26.79 7.21 3.39
C SER A 27 26.16 8.37 2.63
N PHE A 28 26.94 9.16 1.88
CA PHE A 28 26.41 10.25 1.07
C PHE A 28 25.66 9.69 -0.16
N THR A 29 24.34 9.60 -0.05
CA THR A 29 23.45 9.00 -1.06
C THR A 29 23.05 9.99 -2.17
N GLU A 30 22.38 9.47 -3.21
CA GLU A 30 21.75 10.28 -4.28
C GLU A 30 20.81 11.36 -3.74
N THR A 31 20.02 11.04 -2.71
CA THR A 31 19.16 12.01 -1.99
C THR A 31 19.95 13.24 -1.54
N HIS A 32 21.14 13.03 -0.96
CA HIS A 32 21.99 14.12 -0.49
C HIS A 32 22.51 14.98 -1.64
N HIS A 33 22.84 14.37 -2.79
CA HIS A 33 23.21 15.10 -4.00
C HIS A 33 22.05 15.95 -4.53
N ILE A 34 20.83 15.42 -4.55
CA ILE A 34 19.64 16.15 -5.00
C ILE A 34 19.36 17.35 -4.08
N VAL A 35 19.41 17.17 -2.77
CA VAL A 35 19.19 18.27 -1.80
C VAL A 35 20.31 19.31 -1.89
N LEU A 36 21.56 18.90 -2.12
CA LEU A 36 22.66 19.85 -2.35
C LEU A 36 22.42 20.68 -3.61
N GLN A 37 22.01 20.04 -4.71
CA GLN A 37 21.69 20.72 -5.96
C GLN A 37 20.52 21.69 -5.79
N LEU A 38 19.45 21.28 -5.10
CA LEU A 38 18.34 22.15 -4.70
C LEU A 38 18.85 23.37 -3.93
N CYS A 39 19.77 23.18 -2.99
CA CYS A 39 20.36 24.28 -2.24
C CYS A 39 21.16 25.24 -3.14
N ILE A 40 21.92 24.73 -4.12
CA ILE A 40 22.69 25.55 -5.08
C ILE A 40 21.77 26.43 -5.91
N GLU A 41 20.65 25.88 -6.36
CA GLU A 41 19.59 26.57 -7.12
C GLU A 41 18.76 27.55 -6.27
N GLY A 42 19.05 27.65 -4.97
CA GLY A 42 18.37 28.57 -4.06
C GLY A 42 17.06 28.02 -3.48
N GLY A 43 16.84 26.71 -3.57
CA GLY A 43 15.65 26.06 -3.01
C GLY A 43 14.37 26.37 -3.79
N ASP A 44 14.47 26.42 -5.12
CA ASP A 44 13.38 26.87 -6.00
C ASP A 44 12.44 25.72 -6.40
N PHE A 45 11.15 25.88 -6.08
CA PHE A 45 10.06 25.01 -6.48
C PHE A 45 9.07 25.71 -7.43
N GLY A 46 9.45 26.85 -8.01
CA GLY A 46 8.59 27.64 -8.91
C GLY A 46 8.08 26.88 -10.14
N ALA A 47 8.70 25.76 -10.52
CA ALA A 47 8.18 24.88 -11.57
C ALA A 47 6.80 24.29 -11.23
N LEU A 48 6.49 24.13 -9.94
CA LEU A 48 5.19 23.62 -9.48
C LEU A 48 4.09 24.69 -9.56
N GLU A 49 4.42 25.97 -9.76
CA GLU A 49 3.42 27.05 -9.92
C GLU A 49 2.59 26.90 -11.20
N VAL A 50 3.15 26.23 -12.22
CA VAL A 50 2.45 25.99 -13.47
C VAL A 50 1.49 24.84 -13.29
N ASP A 51 0.20 25.07 -13.58
CA ASP A 51 -0.80 24.01 -13.61
C ASP A 51 -0.54 23.10 -14.83
N PRO A 52 -0.18 21.82 -14.64
CA PRO A 52 0.11 20.91 -15.75
C PRO A 52 -1.09 20.71 -16.69
N PHE A 53 -2.33 20.91 -16.21
CA PHE A 53 -3.54 20.78 -17.02
C PHE A 53 -3.78 21.95 -17.99
N THR A 54 -2.95 22.99 -17.93
CA THR A 54 -2.98 24.09 -18.92
C THR A 54 -2.17 23.78 -20.18
N ILE A 55 -1.39 22.70 -20.15
CA ILE A 55 -0.63 22.19 -21.31
C ILE A 55 -1.60 21.42 -22.21
N PRO A 56 -1.60 21.59 -23.54
CA PRO A 56 -2.45 20.81 -24.44
C PRO A 56 -2.22 19.31 -24.28
N ASP A 57 -3.29 18.52 -24.30
CA ASP A 57 -3.26 17.07 -24.10
C ASP A 57 -2.33 16.35 -25.09
N GLU A 58 -2.19 16.86 -26.32
CA GLU A 58 -1.28 16.30 -27.34
C GLU A 58 0.20 16.45 -26.96
N GLU A 59 0.52 17.34 -26.02
CA GLU A 59 1.86 17.63 -25.53
C GLU A 59 2.15 16.99 -24.17
N TRP A 60 1.23 16.20 -23.61
CA TRP A 60 1.41 15.47 -22.36
C TRP A 60 2.43 14.34 -22.49
N ASN A 61 3.70 14.73 -22.45
CA ASN A 61 4.85 13.85 -22.53
C ASN A 61 5.91 14.28 -21.50
N ALA A 62 6.62 13.31 -20.92
CA ALA A 62 7.63 13.57 -19.90
C ALA A 62 8.79 14.45 -20.41
N ALA A 63 9.04 14.47 -21.73
CA ALA A 63 10.04 15.33 -22.34
C ALA A 63 9.57 16.79 -22.54
N HIS A 64 8.28 17.10 -22.36
CA HIS A 64 7.80 18.48 -22.47
C HIS A 64 8.49 19.35 -21.38
N PRO A 65 9.09 20.50 -21.71
CA PRO A 65 9.96 21.25 -20.78
C PRO A 65 9.27 21.70 -19.49
N VAL A 66 7.96 21.95 -19.51
CA VAL A 66 7.20 22.30 -18.30
C VAL A 66 7.00 21.06 -17.43
N ILE A 67 6.59 19.94 -18.04
CA ILE A 67 6.35 18.66 -17.36
C ILE A 67 7.63 18.13 -16.73
N SER A 68 8.72 18.08 -17.50
CA SER A 68 10.03 17.66 -17.02
C SER A 68 10.52 18.47 -15.81
N ARG A 69 10.32 19.80 -15.82
CA ARG A 69 10.68 20.67 -14.68
C ARG A 69 9.78 20.44 -13.47
N GLY A 70 8.48 20.27 -13.66
CA GLY A 70 7.54 19.93 -12.59
C GLY A 70 7.89 18.59 -11.93
N PHE A 71 8.16 17.56 -12.72
CA PHE A 71 8.62 16.26 -12.24
C PHE A 71 9.96 16.32 -11.51
N THR A 72 10.92 17.09 -12.04
CA THR A 72 12.18 17.34 -11.34
C THR A 72 11.94 18.01 -9.98
N ALA A 73 10.98 18.93 -9.88
CA ALA A 73 10.60 19.56 -8.63
C ALA A 73 9.94 18.58 -7.65
N LEU A 74 9.11 17.63 -8.12
CA LEU A 74 8.56 16.55 -7.29
C LEU A 74 9.67 15.65 -6.71
N VAL A 75 10.63 15.23 -7.54
CA VAL A 75 11.79 14.43 -7.10
C VAL A 75 12.64 15.19 -6.07
N LYS A 76 12.83 16.51 -6.28
CA LYS A 76 13.52 17.36 -5.29
C LYS A 76 12.75 17.50 -3.98
N MET A 77 11.42 17.57 -4.04
CA MET A 77 10.56 17.64 -2.86
C MET A 77 10.63 16.33 -2.06
N ASP A 78 10.55 15.19 -2.75
CA ASP A 78 10.75 13.87 -2.15
C ASP A 78 12.10 13.78 -1.43
N ALA A 79 13.19 14.10 -2.14
CA ALA A 79 14.53 14.07 -1.57
C ALA A 79 14.68 15.00 -0.35
N LEU A 80 14.04 16.18 -0.38
CA LEU A 80 14.04 17.11 0.74
C LEU A 80 13.26 16.57 1.95
N LEU A 81 12.13 15.90 1.74
CA LEU A 81 11.33 15.28 2.79
C LEU A 81 12.04 14.07 3.40
N LEU A 82 12.67 13.24 2.58
CA LEU A 82 13.49 12.13 3.04
C LEU A 82 14.69 12.61 3.87
N PHE A 83 15.40 13.65 3.40
CA PHE A 83 16.55 14.20 4.13
C PHE A 83 16.18 14.76 5.51
N GLN A 84 14.95 15.25 5.69
CA GLN A 84 14.52 15.78 6.99
C GLN A 84 14.54 14.75 8.12
N TYR A 85 14.43 13.45 7.83
CA TYR A 85 14.56 12.41 8.85
C TYR A 85 15.94 12.40 9.52
N GLU A 86 16.96 12.97 8.85
CA GLU A 86 18.34 13.05 9.33
C GLU A 86 18.70 14.42 9.94
N THR A 87 17.74 15.36 9.98
CA THR A 87 18.02 16.76 10.36
C THR A 87 17.33 17.17 11.66
N PRO A 88 17.80 18.25 12.34
CA PRO A 88 17.17 18.77 13.55
C PRO A 88 15.74 19.26 13.31
N ASP A 89 14.88 19.18 14.34
CA ASP A 89 13.44 19.51 14.26
C ASP A 89 13.14 20.92 13.70
N SER A 90 13.97 21.92 14.01
CA SER A 90 13.81 23.28 13.46
C SER A 90 13.85 23.35 11.93
N LEU A 91 14.55 22.43 11.27
CA LEU A 91 14.57 22.34 9.82
C LEU A 91 13.33 21.60 9.29
N CYS A 92 12.83 20.61 10.04
CA CYS A 92 11.58 19.93 9.76
C CYS A 92 10.40 20.92 9.75
N GLU A 93 10.33 21.85 10.72
CA GLU A 93 9.32 22.91 10.74
C GLU A 93 9.39 23.80 9.48
N ALA A 94 10.59 24.26 9.12
CA ALA A 94 10.76 25.15 7.98
C ALA A 94 10.39 24.49 6.64
N VAL A 95 10.63 23.18 6.47
CA VAL A 95 10.16 22.49 5.26
C VAL A 95 8.67 22.16 5.35
N THR A 96 8.15 21.82 6.52
CA THR A 96 6.71 21.66 6.71
C THR A 96 5.96 22.93 6.29
N ASP A 97 6.46 24.11 6.67
CA ASP A 97 5.88 25.39 6.26
C ASP A 97 5.96 25.60 4.75
N LEU A 98 7.08 25.25 4.10
CA LEU A 98 7.15 25.25 2.64
C LEU A 98 6.08 24.34 2.02
N VAL A 99 5.93 23.11 2.51
CA VAL A 99 4.95 22.14 1.98
C VAL A 99 3.53 22.68 2.14
N ARG A 100 3.22 23.34 3.25
CA ARG A 100 1.93 24.02 3.45
C ARG A 100 1.70 25.11 2.41
N ASP A 101 2.71 25.95 2.16
CA ASP A 101 2.61 27.06 1.21
C ASP A 101 2.39 26.59 -0.23
N ILE A 102 2.96 25.43 -0.61
CA ILE A 102 2.85 24.88 -1.96
C ILE A 102 1.86 23.71 -2.07
N TRP A 103 1.07 23.43 -1.04
CA TRP A 103 0.27 22.21 -0.93
C TRP A 103 -0.62 21.97 -2.15
N TYR A 104 -1.41 22.98 -2.55
CA TYR A 104 -2.32 22.85 -3.69
C TYR A 104 -1.60 22.60 -5.03
N PRO A 105 -0.60 23.41 -5.44
CA PRO A 105 0.19 23.10 -6.63
C PRO A 105 0.84 21.71 -6.57
N LEU A 106 1.36 21.32 -5.42
CA LEU A 106 1.91 19.98 -5.22
C LEU A 106 0.86 18.89 -5.44
N MET A 107 -0.37 19.06 -4.94
CA MET A 107 -1.47 18.12 -5.18
C MET A 107 -1.89 18.06 -6.65
N THR A 108 -1.91 19.18 -7.37
CA THR A 108 -2.21 19.21 -8.81
C THR A 108 -1.18 18.42 -9.60
N TRP A 109 0.11 18.59 -9.31
CA TRP A 109 1.18 17.82 -9.94
C TRP A 109 1.15 16.34 -9.56
N MET A 110 0.79 16.01 -8.31
CA MET A 110 0.57 14.62 -7.89
C MET A 110 -0.62 13.96 -8.61
N GLU A 111 -1.72 14.69 -8.84
CA GLU A 111 -2.87 14.22 -9.63
C GLU A 111 -2.46 13.95 -11.09
N PHE A 112 -1.70 14.88 -11.67
CA PHE A 112 -1.20 14.77 -13.04
C PHE A 112 -0.25 13.57 -13.20
N ALA A 113 0.64 13.38 -12.23
CA ALA A 113 1.59 12.26 -12.22
C ALA A 113 0.93 10.92 -11.86
N ASN A 114 -0.26 10.90 -11.23
CA ASN A 114 -0.84 9.65 -10.77
C ASN A 114 -1.18 8.71 -11.96
N PRO A 115 -0.66 7.47 -11.99
CA PRO A 115 -0.99 6.49 -13.03
C PRO A 115 -2.49 6.21 -13.19
N ALA A 116 -3.29 6.39 -12.14
CA ALA A 116 -4.75 6.23 -12.18
C ALA A 116 -5.41 7.19 -13.17
N SER A 117 -4.81 8.37 -13.36
CA SER A 117 -5.36 9.43 -14.19
C SER A 117 -5.11 9.20 -15.68
N GLY A 118 -4.11 8.38 -16.03
CA GLY A 118 -3.79 8.03 -17.41
C GLY A 118 -3.22 9.18 -18.27
N TYR A 119 -2.89 10.32 -17.67
CA TYR A 119 -2.40 11.49 -18.40
C TYR A 119 -0.99 11.31 -18.96
N ILE A 120 -0.13 10.60 -18.23
CA ILE A 120 1.28 10.44 -18.59
C ILE A 120 1.85 9.12 -18.08
N SER A 121 2.72 8.51 -18.87
CA SER A 121 3.52 7.35 -18.43
C SER A 121 4.67 7.83 -17.56
N LEU A 122 4.77 7.29 -16.35
CA LEU A 122 5.87 7.59 -15.45
C LEU A 122 7.05 6.64 -15.68
N ASP A 123 8.26 7.18 -15.56
CA ASP A 123 9.45 6.35 -15.35
C ASP A 123 9.52 5.85 -13.90
N ALA A 124 10.37 4.84 -13.66
CA ALA A 124 10.50 4.24 -12.32
C ALA A 124 10.99 5.23 -11.24
N PRO A 125 11.97 6.13 -11.50
CA PRO A 125 12.40 7.12 -10.52
C PRO A 125 11.28 8.08 -10.08
N LEU A 126 10.51 8.62 -11.03
CA LEU A 126 9.41 9.54 -10.73
C LEU A 126 8.27 8.82 -10.03
N PHE A 127 7.93 7.60 -10.47
CA PHE A 127 6.92 6.79 -9.79
C PHE A 127 7.31 6.53 -8.32
N ARG A 128 8.58 6.19 -8.07
CA ARG A 128 9.10 6.04 -6.71
C ARG A 128 8.97 7.34 -5.91
N ALA A 129 9.34 8.48 -6.48
CA ALA A 129 9.21 9.77 -5.80
C ALA A 129 7.76 10.07 -5.43
N VAL A 130 6.80 9.81 -6.32
CA VAL A 130 5.37 9.96 -6.04
C VAL A 130 4.91 9.05 -4.89
N LEU A 131 5.34 7.78 -4.87
CA LEU A 131 5.05 6.86 -3.76
C LEU A 131 5.65 7.32 -2.43
N SER A 132 6.91 7.75 -2.43
CA SER A 132 7.59 8.27 -1.26
C SER A 132 6.91 9.54 -0.73
N LEU A 133 6.43 10.43 -1.61
CA LEU A 133 5.66 11.62 -1.22
C LEU A 133 4.38 11.23 -0.48
N PHE A 134 3.62 10.22 -0.96
CA PHE A 134 2.47 9.71 -0.20
C PHE A 134 2.89 9.24 1.20
N HIS A 135 3.97 8.45 1.29
CA HIS A 135 4.50 7.98 2.57
C HIS A 135 4.85 9.14 3.51
N HIS A 136 5.52 10.18 3.00
CA HIS A 136 5.88 11.35 3.78
C HIS A 136 4.65 12.13 4.28
N PHE A 137 3.59 12.28 3.48
CA PHE A 137 2.39 13.00 3.89
C PHE A 137 1.59 12.29 4.99
N PHE A 138 1.64 10.96 5.07
CA PHE A 138 0.99 10.19 6.14
C PHE A 138 1.91 9.87 7.33
N ALA A 139 3.22 10.13 7.21
CA ALA A 139 4.17 9.80 8.26
C ALA A 139 3.93 10.63 9.53
N PRO A 140 4.11 10.03 10.74
CA PRO A 140 3.88 10.73 12.01
C PRO A 140 4.72 12.00 12.17
N LYS A 141 5.93 12.02 11.59
CA LYS A 141 6.83 13.18 11.62
C LYS A 141 6.20 14.41 10.96
N PHE A 142 5.24 14.21 10.06
CA PHE A 142 4.48 15.25 9.38
C PHE A 142 3.04 15.36 9.89
N ASN A 143 2.77 15.02 11.15
CA ASN A 143 1.47 15.27 11.80
C ASN A 143 1.01 16.74 11.67
N ALA A 144 1.95 17.66 11.51
CA ALA A 144 1.73 19.07 11.21
C ALA A 144 0.99 19.33 9.87
N LEU A 145 0.99 18.36 8.95
CA LEU A 145 0.25 18.36 7.68
C LEU A 145 -1.09 17.62 7.75
N SER A 146 -1.43 17.00 8.89
CA SER A 146 -2.66 16.19 9.04
C SER A 146 -3.93 16.94 8.63
N SER A 147 -4.03 18.23 8.97
CA SER A 147 -5.18 19.07 8.59
C SER A 147 -5.28 19.28 7.08
N LEU A 148 -4.17 19.37 6.35
CA LEU A 148 -4.14 19.51 4.89
C LEU A 148 -4.49 18.18 4.21
N VAL A 149 -3.97 17.07 4.75
CA VAL A 149 -4.32 15.73 4.30
C VAL A 149 -5.82 15.47 4.47
N MET A 150 -6.40 15.83 5.62
CA MET A 150 -7.85 15.73 5.84
C MET A 150 -8.68 16.61 4.88
N GLN A 151 -8.14 17.76 4.48
CA GLN A 151 -8.76 18.64 3.48
C GLN A 151 -8.57 18.14 2.03
N THR A 152 -7.79 17.08 1.82
CA THR A 152 -7.49 16.52 0.49
C THR A 152 -7.88 15.04 0.41
N PRO A 153 -9.20 14.70 0.46
CA PRO A 153 -9.65 13.31 0.51
C PRO A 153 -9.17 12.45 -0.68
N ARG A 154 -8.96 13.08 -1.85
CA ARG A 154 -8.42 12.43 -3.04
C ARG A 154 -7.09 11.73 -2.80
N LEU A 155 -6.26 12.22 -1.87
CA LEU A 155 -4.98 11.61 -1.53
C LEU A 155 -5.18 10.17 -1.02
N TYR A 156 -6.20 9.95 -0.17
CA TYR A 156 -6.57 8.62 0.32
C TYR A 156 -7.00 7.69 -0.82
N ALA A 157 -7.83 8.18 -1.74
CA ALA A 157 -8.30 7.42 -2.89
C ALA A 157 -7.14 7.06 -3.83
N TRP A 158 -6.23 7.99 -4.10
CA TRP A 158 -5.05 7.77 -4.94
C TRP A 158 -4.12 6.71 -4.35
N SER A 159 -3.81 6.80 -3.06
CA SER A 159 -2.98 5.81 -2.38
C SER A 159 -3.63 4.42 -2.36
N ALA A 160 -4.94 4.34 -2.10
CA ALA A 160 -5.67 3.08 -2.12
C ALA A 160 -5.76 2.47 -3.53
N TRP A 161 -5.98 3.28 -4.56
CA TRP A 161 -5.95 2.80 -5.95
C TRP A 161 -4.59 2.23 -6.31
N LEU A 162 -3.50 2.95 -6.01
CA LEU A 162 -2.15 2.46 -6.27
C LEU A 162 -1.85 1.17 -5.51
N TRP A 163 -2.25 1.09 -4.24
CA TRP A 163 -2.11 -0.12 -3.43
C TRP A 163 -2.85 -1.33 -4.03
N LEU A 164 -4.03 -1.14 -4.60
CA LEU A 164 -4.82 -2.21 -5.23
C LEU A 164 -4.35 -2.56 -6.64
N CYS A 165 -3.86 -1.56 -7.41
CA CYS A 165 -3.62 -1.67 -8.84
C CYS A 165 -2.12 -1.62 -9.22
N LEU A 166 -1.21 -1.79 -8.26
CA LEU A 166 0.24 -1.77 -8.51
C LEU A 166 0.71 -2.74 -9.62
N PRO A 167 0.24 -4.00 -9.71
CA PRO A 167 0.59 -4.89 -10.82
C PRO A 167 0.28 -4.28 -12.19
N GLN A 168 -0.91 -3.70 -12.33
CA GLN A 168 -1.36 -3.11 -13.59
C GLN A 168 -0.48 -1.92 -13.94
N VAL A 169 -0.14 -1.07 -12.98
CA VAL A 169 0.72 0.11 -13.19
C VAL A 169 2.12 -0.31 -13.68
N LEU A 170 2.74 -1.29 -13.04
CA LEU A 170 4.11 -1.70 -13.38
C LEU A 170 4.19 -2.48 -14.70
N THR A 171 3.12 -3.18 -15.08
CA THR A 171 3.07 -3.93 -16.36
C THR A 171 2.80 -3.05 -17.57
N LEU A 172 2.26 -1.83 -17.41
CA LEU A 172 2.06 -0.88 -18.51
C LEU A 172 3.37 -0.49 -19.21
N GLY A 173 4.52 -0.66 -18.57
CA GLY A 173 5.85 -0.48 -19.18
C GLY A 173 6.27 -1.60 -20.14
N GLY A 174 5.43 -2.61 -20.37
CA GLY A 174 5.69 -3.72 -21.30
C GLY A 174 6.71 -4.75 -20.80
N ARG A 175 7.18 -4.64 -19.55
CA ARG A 175 8.06 -5.61 -18.90
C ARG A 175 7.31 -6.35 -17.81
N THR A 176 7.47 -7.67 -17.76
CA THR A 176 6.96 -8.46 -16.64
C THR A 176 8.03 -8.53 -15.55
N PRO A 177 7.70 -8.40 -14.26
CA PRO A 177 8.68 -8.49 -13.17
C PRO A 177 9.38 -9.85 -13.09
N ALA A 178 8.79 -10.91 -13.65
CA ALA A 178 9.40 -12.24 -13.70
C ALA A 178 10.64 -12.30 -14.61
N GLU A 179 10.73 -11.42 -15.62
CA GLU A 179 11.82 -11.41 -16.60
C GLU A 179 13.05 -10.60 -16.13
N ASP A 180 12.87 -9.68 -15.19
CA ASP A 180 13.89 -8.70 -14.80
C ASP A 180 13.95 -8.51 -13.27
N SER A 181 15.07 -8.94 -12.67
CA SER A 181 15.36 -8.82 -11.24
C SER A 181 15.22 -7.39 -10.72
N ALA A 182 15.63 -6.39 -11.51
CA ALA A 182 15.51 -4.98 -11.11
C ALA A 182 14.04 -4.54 -11.05
N THR A 183 13.23 -4.98 -12.02
CA THR A 183 11.78 -4.72 -12.04
C THR A 183 11.08 -5.42 -10.87
N LEU A 184 11.46 -6.66 -10.53
CA LEU A 184 10.93 -7.38 -9.37
C LEU A 184 11.27 -6.67 -8.05
N HIS A 185 12.53 -6.28 -7.87
CA HIS A 185 12.96 -5.57 -6.68
C HIS A 185 12.23 -4.22 -6.53
N HIS A 186 12.06 -3.50 -7.63
CA HIS A 186 11.27 -2.26 -7.65
C HIS A 186 9.80 -2.52 -7.25
N TYR A 187 9.20 -3.61 -7.72
CA TYR A 187 7.83 -3.97 -7.37
C TYR A 187 7.66 -4.27 -5.87
N ILE A 188 8.59 -5.02 -5.28
CA ILE A 188 8.59 -5.31 -3.84
C ILE A 188 8.68 -4.01 -3.03
N ILE A 189 9.62 -3.13 -3.37
CA ILE A 189 9.78 -1.82 -2.68
C ILE A 189 8.50 -0.99 -2.79
N CYS A 190 7.88 -0.91 -3.97
CA CYS A 190 6.65 -0.14 -4.15
C CYS A 190 5.50 -0.71 -3.30
N THR A 191 5.43 -2.04 -3.18
CA THR A 191 4.43 -2.72 -2.34
C THR A 191 4.65 -2.39 -0.86
N GLU A 192 5.89 -2.45 -0.39
CA GLU A 192 6.28 -2.09 0.98
C GLU A 192 5.88 -0.65 1.31
N ILE A 193 6.26 0.31 0.47
CA ILE A 193 5.92 1.73 0.67
C ILE A 193 4.39 1.90 0.73
N LEU A 194 3.64 1.26 -0.16
CA LEU A 194 2.18 1.38 -0.18
C LEU A 194 1.52 0.72 1.04
N ASN A 195 2.01 -0.43 1.50
CA ASN A 195 1.53 -1.04 2.75
C ASN A 195 1.77 -0.11 3.95
N GLN A 196 2.93 0.55 4.03
CA GLN A 196 3.22 1.54 5.07
C GLN A 196 2.31 2.78 4.95
N VAL A 197 2.08 3.27 3.73
CA VAL A 197 1.13 4.36 3.44
C VAL A 197 -0.26 4.00 3.94
N ILE A 198 -0.83 2.87 3.54
CA ILE A 198 -2.18 2.47 3.94
C ILE A 198 -2.26 2.22 5.46
N THR A 199 -1.21 1.64 6.05
CA THR A 199 -1.13 1.44 7.51
C THR A 199 -1.18 2.76 8.27
N THR A 200 -0.37 3.74 7.87
CA THR A 200 -0.32 5.06 8.53
C THR A 200 -1.59 5.86 8.27
N MET A 201 -2.13 5.76 7.06
CA MET A 201 -3.39 6.39 6.64
C MET A 201 -4.60 5.94 7.47
N LEU A 202 -4.71 4.65 7.78
CA LEU A 202 -5.84 4.08 8.53
C LEU A 202 -5.77 4.34 10.04
N ARG A 203 -4.59 4.64 10.59
CA ARG A 203 -4.39 4.90 12.01
C ARG A 203 -4.94 6.28 12.38
N GLU A 204 -5.89 6.34 13.31
CA GLU A 204 -6.30 7.61 13.90
C GLU A 204 -5.28 8.06 14.96
N TYR A 205 -4.68 9.24 14.78
CA TYR A 205 -3.80 9.85 15.79
C TYR A 205 -4.65 10.48 16.90
N HIS A 206 -5.15 9.66 17.83
CA HIS A 206 -5.73 10.18 19.06
C HIS A 206 -4.66 10.26 20.15
N ILE A 207 -4.33 11.49 20.57
CA ILE A 207 -3.37 11.80 21.64
C ILE A 207 -3.96 11.53 23.04
N GLY A 208 -5.19 10.99 23.15
CA GLY A 208 -5.89 10.82 24.41
C GLY A 208 -6.49 9.43 24.63
N GLY A 209 -5.88 8.66 25.54
CA GLY A 209 -6.53 7.76 26.49
C GLY A 209 -7.50 6.68 25.98
N GLY A 210 -6.96 5.48 25.76
CA GLY A 210 -7.54 4.18 26.12
C GLY A 210 -9.02 3.91 25.79
N GLY A 211 -9.28 3.29 24.65
CA GLY A 211 -10.55 2.59 24.40
C GLY A 211 -10.90 2.50 22.92
N HIS A 212 -10.55 1.36 22.31
CA HIS A 212 -10.79 0.99 20.91
C HIS A 212 -9.88 1.70 19.89
N GLN A 213 -9.22 0.89 19.06
CA GLN A 213 -8.47 1.36 17.91
C GLN A 213 -9.48 1.96 16.93
N ARG A 214 -9.59 3.29 16.95
CA ARG A 214 -10.43 4.01 16.01
C ARG A 214 -9.70 4.15 14.68
N TYR A 215 -10.45 3.98 13.61
CA TYR A 215 -9.96 4.10 12.25
C TYR A 215 -10.23 5.51 11.75
N ASN A 216 -9.39 5.99 10.82
CA ASN A 216 -9.70 7.20 10.09
C ASN A 216 -10.86 6.93 9.11
N ASP A 217 -12.09 7.24 9.51
CA ASP A 217 -13.30 7.00 8.72
C ASP A 217 -13.26 7.65 7.33
N ASN A 218 -12.64 8.84 7.21
CA ASN A 218 -12.46 9.49 5.93
C ASN A 218 -11.55 8.66 5.02
N ALA A 219 -10.41 8.20 5.55
CA ALA A 219 -9.51 7.35 4.78
C ALA A 219 -10.19 6.04 4.33
N VAL A 220 -10.95 5.39 5.22
CA VAL A 220 -11.70 4.18 4.88
C VAL A 220 -12.72 4.45 3.78
N ARG A 221 -13.50 5.53 3.92
CA ARG A 221 -14.53 5.93 2.96
C ARG A 221 -13.94 6.21 1.57
N GLU A 222 -12.89 7.00 1.49
CA GLU A 222 -12.25 7.36 0.22
C GLU A 222 -11.54 6.16 -0.43
N ALA A 223 -10.86 5.33 0.35
CA ALA A 223 -10.25 4.09 -0.15
C ALA A 223 -11.29 3.13 -0.73
N LEU A 224 -12.48 3.06 -0.12
CA LEU A 224 -13.61 2.30 -0.66
C LEU A 224 -14.25 2.97 -1.88
N GLY A 225 -14.23 4.30 -1.97
CA GLY A 225 -14.70 5.05 -3.13
C GLY A 225 -14.01 4.61 -4.43
N VAL A 226 -12.73 4.24 -4.35
CA VAL A 226 -11.94 3.68 -5.47
C VAL A 226 -12.57 2.44 -6.09
N VAL A 227 -13.30 1.65 -5.29
CA VAL A 227 -13.92 0.39 -5.71
C VAL A 227 -15.45 0.47 -5.74
N ASP A 228 -16.01 1.68 -5.89
CA ASP A 228 -17.44 2.00 -5.82
C ASP A 228 -18.09 1.52 -4.52
N HIS A 229 -17.42 1.70 -3.39
CA HIS A 229 -17.88 1.31 -2.05
C HIS A 229 -18.24 -0.17 -1.90
N ARG A 230 -17.60 -1.06 -2.69
CA ARG A 230 -17.83 -2.51 -2.66
C ARG A 230 -16.61 -3.25 -2.14
N PHE A 231 -16.63 -3.68 -0.88
CA PHE A 231 -15.52 -4.42 -0.26
C PHE A 231 -15.06 -5.63 -1.09
N ARG A 232 -15.98 -6.41 -1.68
CA ARG A 232 -15.63 -7.53 -2.57
C ARG A 232 -14.68 -7.16 -3.72
N ARG A 233 -14.77 -5.93 -4.25
CA ARG A 233 -13.91 -5.49 -5.35
C ARG A 233 -12.52 -5.13 -4.85
N MET A 234 -12.42 -4.50 -3.68
CA MET A 234 -11.15 -4.27 -2.97
C MET A 234 -10.47 -5.60 -2.63
N LEU A 235 -11.22 -6.54 -2.04
CA LEU A 235 -10.73 -7.88 -1.71
C LEU A 235 -10.17 -8.58 -2.95
N ARG A 236 -10.90 -8.58 -4.07
CA ARG A 236 -10.43 -9.21 -5.31
C ARG A 236 -9.18 -8.54 -5.86
N ALA A 237 -9.18 -7.23 -6.03
CA ALA A 237 -8.03 -6.50 -6.57
C ALA A 237 -6.77 -6.72 -5.70
N ALA A 238 -6.93 -6.74 -4.38
CA ALA A 238 -5.82 -7.02 -3.47
C ALA A 238 -5.33 -8.47 -3.58
N ILE A 239 -6.23 -9.47 -3.66
CA ILE A 239 -5.85 -10.88 -3.89
C ILE A 239 -5.10 -11.02 -5.20
N ASP A 240 -5.64 -10.47 -6.29
CA ASP A 240 -5.01 -10.51 -7.61
C ASP A 240 -3.60 -9.88 -7.56
N SER A 241 -3.46 -8.77 -6.84
CA SER A 241 -2.15 -8.12 -6.63
C SER A 241 -1.18 -8.94 -5.80
N MET A 242 -1.63 -9.64 -4.76
CA MET A 242 -0.76 -10.50 -3.94
C MET A 242 -0.35 -11.75 -4.71
N SER A 243 -1.29 -12.41 -5.39
CA SER A 243 -1.01 -13.54 -6.26
C SER A 243 0.00 -13.18 -7.33
N TYR A 244 -0.17 -12.02 -7.98
CA TYR A 244 0.79 -11.55 -8.98
C TYR A 244 2.20 -11.33 -8.41
N LEU A 245 2.33 -10.75 -7.21
CA LEU A 245 3.63 -10.57 -6.55
C LEU A 245 4.29 -11.92 -6.23
N ILE A 246 3.54 -12.86 -5.63
CA ILE A 246 4.05 -14.19 -5.29
C ILE A 246 4.46 -14.94 -6.55
N ASP A 247 3.62 -14.96 -7.58
CA ASP A 247 3.91 -15.61 -8.86
C ASP A 247 5.14 -14.98 -9.52
N ALA A 248 5.28 -13.65 -9.49
CA ALA A 248 6.43 -12.97 -10.07
C ALA A 248 7.74 -13.34 -9.38
N VAL A 249 7.75 -13.46 -8.04
CA VAL A 249 8.95 -13.87 -7.30
C VAL A 249 9.27 -15.35 -7.53
N GLN A 250 8.26 -16.24 -7.45
CA GLN A 250 8.46 -17.69 -7.61
C GLN A 250 8.92 -18.08 -9.01
N ASN A 251 8.42 -17.38 -10.04
CA ASN A 251 8.77 -17.66 -11.42
C ASN A 251 10.03 -16.91 -11.89
N SER A 252 10.61 -16.03 -11.07
CA SER A 252 11.83 -15.33 -11.44
C SER A 252 13.06 -16.21 -11.19
N PRO A 253 13.82 -16.57 -12.24
CA PRO A 253 15.00 -17.43 -12.09
C PRO A 253 16.16 -16.75 -11.37
N THR A 254 16.06 -15.43 -11.16
CA THR A 254 17.11 -14.59 -10.58
C THR A 254 16.71 -13.99 -9.23
N ALA A 255 15.52 -14.30 -8.72
CA ALA A 255 15.07 -13.77 -7.44
C ALA A 255 15.91 -14.37 -6.28
N PRO A 256 16.52 -13.52 -5.44
CA PRO A 256 17.15 -14.01 -4.22
C PRO A 256 16.09 -14.53 -3.24
N GLN A 257 16.45 -15.48 -2.37
CA GLN A 257 15.53 -16.01 -1.33
C GLN A 257 14.91 -14.88 -0.49
N GLN A 258 15.70 -13.86 -0.15
CA GLN A 258 15.24 -12.69 0.58
C GLN A 258 14.08 -11.96 -0.12
N ALA A 259 14.00 -11.97 -1.46
CA ALA A 259 12.89 -11.36 -2.18
C ALA A 259 11.57 -12.09 -1.92
N LEU A 260 11.61 -13.42 -1.76
CA LEU A 260 10.43 -14.21 -1.40
C LEU A 260 10.00 -13.93 0.04
N GLU A 261 10.95 -13.89 0.98
CA GLU A 261 10.66 -13.53 2.38
C GLU A 261 10.00 -12.14 2.47
N THR A 262 10.56 -11.13 1.78
CA THR A 262 9.97 -9.79 1.75
C THR A 262 8.58 -9.80 1.09
N ALA A 263 8.40 -10.50 -0.03
CA ALA A 263 7.10 -10.59 -0.68
C ALA A 263 6.03 -11.27 0.18
N LEU A 264 6.41 -12.27 0.99
CA LEU A 264 5.53 -12.92 1.96
C LEU A 264 5.14 -11.98 3.11
N GLU A 265 6.09 -11.20 3.66
CA GLU A 265 5.76 -10.20 4.69
C GLU A 265 4.86 -9.10 4.13
N GLU A 266 5.11 -8.62 2.91
CA GLU A 266 4.24 -7.62 2.28
C GLU A 266 2.84 -8.16 1.96
N THR A 267 2.75 -9.45 1.60
CA THR A 267 1.47 -10.15 1.44
C THR A 267 0.73 -10.24 2.79
N ARG A 268 1.43 -10.61 3.86
CA ARG A 268 0.89 -10.65 5.22
C ARG A 268 0.35 -9.28 5.65
N ALA A 269 1.16 -8.22 5.49
CA ALA A 269 0.77 -6.85 5.83
C ALA A 269 -0.50 -6.43 5.05
N LYS A 270 -0.56 -6.73 3.76
CA LYS A 270 -1.72 -6.44 2.90
C LYS A 270 -3.00 -7.18 3.35
N LEU A 271 -2.89 -8.45 3.75
CA LEU A 271 -3.99 -9.23 4.31
C LEU A 271 -4.50 -8.64 5.64
N SER A 272 -3.59 -8.24 6.53
CA SER A 272 -3.95 -7.57 7.79
C SER A 272 -4.66 -6.23 7.57
N LEU A 273 -4.25 -5.47 6.55
CA LEU A 273 -4.93 -4.23 6.17
C LEU A 273 -6.35 -4.49 5.61
N LEU A 274 -6.54 -5.52 4.77
CA LEU A 274 -7.88 -5.91 4.32
C LEU A 274 -8.79 -6.33 5.48
N SER A 275 -8.22 -7.02 6.47
CA SER A 275 -8.94 -7.43 7.68
C SER A 275 -9.38 -6.21 8.50
N THR A 276 -8.52 -5.18 8.52
CA THR A 276 -8.83 -3.88 9.12
C THR A 276 -10.00 -3.18 8.39
N PHE A 277 -9.97 -3.14 7.05
CA PHE A 277 -11.08 -2.61 6.26
C PHE A 277 -12.40 -3.36 6.49
N ALA A 278 -12.37 -4.69 6.53
CA ALA A 278 -13.56 -5.50 6.79
C ALA A 278 -14.17 -5.15 8.15
N THR A 279 -13.34 -5.07 9.19
CA THR A 279 -13.76 -4.73 10.56
C THR A 279 -14.34 -3.31 10.63
N ALA A 280 -13.72 -2.35 9.95
CA ALA A 280 -14.19 -0.96 9.91
C ALA A 280 -15.56 -0.81 9.22
N LEU A 281 -15.87 -1.68 8.25
CA LEU A 281 -17.16 -1.67 7.53
C LEU A 281 -18.31 -2.28 8.33
N GLY A 282 -18.02 -3.25 9.21
CA GLY A 282 -19.01 -3.95 10.03
C GLY A 282 -19.79 -5.02 9.26
N ASP A 283 -20.40 -4.69 8.13
CA ASP A 283 -21.04 -5.65 7.21
C ASP A 283 -20.29 -5.73 5.88
N VAL A 284 -20.00 -6.95 5.44
CA VAL A 284 -19.22 -7.22 4.22
C VAL A 284 -19.97 -8.12 3.26
N GLU A 285 -20.41 -7.54 2.14
CA GLU A 285 -20.92 -8.29 1.00
C GLU A 285 -19.75 -8.91 0.21
N VAL A 286 -19.74 -10.24 0.10
CA VAL A 286 -18.74 -11.00 -0.67
C VAL A 286 -19.42 -12.06 -1.54
N HIS A 287 -18.76 -12.49 -2.62
CA HIS A 287 -19.27 -13.55 -3.51
C HIS A 287 -18.47 -14.84 -3.39
N SER A 288 -19.07 -15.94 -3.83
CA SER A 288 -18.44 -17.26 -3.87
C SER A 288 -17.07 -17.24 -4.55
N ARG A 289 -16.94 -16.57 -5.70
CA ARG A 289 -15.68 -16.45 -6.44
C ARG A 289 -14.56 -15.76 -5.63
N ASP A 290 -14.91 -14.80 -4.79
CA ASP A 290 -13.93 -14.06 -3.97
C ASP A 290 -13.43 -14.92 -2.82
N ILE A 291 -14.34 -15.67 -2.20
CA ILE A 291 -13.99 -16.64 -1.16
C ILE A 291 -13.16 -17.80 -1.72
N VAL A 292 -13.52 -18.30 -2.90
CA VAL A 292 -12.74 -19.35 -3.58
C VAL A 292 -11.33 -18.84 -3.90
N ALA A 293 -11.20 -17.60 -4.38
CA ALA A 293 -9.90 -16.97 -4.63
C ALA A 293 -9.07 -16.83 -3.34
N LEU A 294 -9.69 -16.43 -2.22
CA LEU A 294 -9.00 -16.33 -0.93
C LEU A 294 -8.56 -17.71 -0.41
N VAL A 295 -9.38 -18.76 -0.55
CA VAL A 295 -8.98 -20.14 -0.19
C VAL A 295 -7.87 -20.65 -1.11
N HIS A 296 -7.87 -20.27 -2.39
CA HIS A 296 -6.78 -20.59 -3.30
C HIS A 296 -5.48 -19.90 -2.86
N LEU A 297 -5.53 -18.62 -2.51
CA LEU A 297 -4.38 -17.89 -1.97
C LEU A 297 -3.83 -18.54 -0.70
N ILE A 298 -4.68 -18.95 0.25
CA ILE A 298 -4.25 -19.68 1.47
C ILE A 298 -3.47 -20.95 1.08
N ARG A 299 -3.96 -21.69 0.08
CA ARG A 299 -3.28 -22.90 -0.40
C ARG A 299 -1.92 -22.58 -1.03
N THR A 300 -1.86 -21.58 -1.90
CA THR A 300 -0.61 -21.14 -2.53
C THR A 300 0.41 -20.72 -1.48
N LEU A 301 0.02 -19.94 -0.47
CA LEU A 301 0.90 -19.51 0.61
C LEU A 301 1.35 -20.69 1.50
N HIS A 302 0.48 -21.67 1.72
CA HIS A 302 0.80 -22.88 2.48
C HIS A 302 1.85 -23.77 1.81
N ASP A 303 1.81 -23.83 0.48
CA ASP A 303 2.76 -24.61 -0.32
C ASP A 303 4.15 -23.94 -0.38
N ILE A 304 4.29 -22.70 0.10
CA ILE A 304 5.55 -21.94 0.14
C ILE A 304 6.25 -22.14 1.50
N PRO A 305 7.54 -22.56 1.52
CA PRO A 305 8.34 -22.54 2.74
C PRO A 305 8.30 -21.15 3.38
N GLU A 306 8.17 -21.08 4.71
CA GLU A 306 8.08 -19.81 5.46
C GLU A 306 6.79 -18.98 5.22
N GLY A 307 5.86 -19.43 4.38
CA GLY A 307 4.58 -18.74 4.14
C GLY A 307 3.57 -18.79 5.29
N GLN A 308 3.90 -19.36 6.45
CA GLN A 308 2.94 -19.66 7.53
C GLN A 308 2.30 -18.41 8.13
N ASP A 309 3.06 -17.33 8.25
CA ASP A 309 2.58 -16.05 8.77
C ASP A 309 1.55 -15.41 7.83
N ALA A 310 1.80 -15.45 6.52
CA ALA A 310 0.87 -14.98 5.51
C ALA A 310 -0.39 -15.87 5.44
N VAL A 311 -0.24 -17.19 5.59
CA VAL A 311 -1.38 -18.14 5.75
C VAL A 311 -2.25 -17.76 6.95
N SER A 312 -1.63 -17.47 8.09
CA SER A 312 -2.35 -17.07 9.31
C SER A 312 -3.16 -15.80 9.09
N ALA A 313 -2.55 -14.77 8.49
CA ALA A 313 -3.23 -13.51 8.16
C ALA A 313 -4.39 -13.71 7.16
N ALA A 314 -4.23 -14.59 6.17
CA ALA A 314 -5.29 -14.93 5.22
C ALA A 314 -6.44 -15.71 5.87
N ALA A 315 -6.14 -16.62 6.79
CA ALA A 315 -7.14 -17.33 7.58
C ALA A 315 -7.93 -16.37 8.50
N ASP A 316 -7.25 -15.40 9.12
CA ASP A 316 -7.90 -14.36 9.91
C ASP A 316 -8.81 -13.47 9.08
N LEU A 317 -8.35 -13.03 7.90
CA LEU A 317 -9.19 -12.28 6.98
C LEU A 317 -10.44 -13.07 6.59
N LEU A 318 -10.30 -14.35 6.25
CA LEU A 318 -11.43 -15.22 5.90
C LEU A 318 -12.39 -15.40 7.08
N ARG A 319 -11.85 -15.59 8.29
CA ARG A 319 -12.66 -15.65 9.52
C ARG A 319 -13.46 -14.36 9.71
N ASN A 320 -12.82 -13.20 9.58
CA ASN A 320 -13.49 -11.91 9.75
C ASN A 320 -14.59 -11.72 8.70
N VAL A 321 -14.34 -12.07 7.44
CA VAL A 321 -15.38 -12.05 6.40
C VAL A 321 -16.56 -12.99 6.72
N CYS A 322 -16.30 -14.18 7.26
CA CYS A 322 -17.36 -15.11 7.68
C CYS A 322 -18.17 -14.59 8.87
N VAL A 323 -17.51 -13.93 9.83
CA VAL A 323 -18.16 -13.38 11.04
C VAL A 323 -18.99 -12.14 10.72
N LEU A 324 -18.49 -11.27 9.85
CA LEU A 324 -19.09 -9.98 9.52
C LEU A 324 -20.16 -10.08 8.42
N SER A 325 -20.25 -11.21 7.73
CA SER A 325 -21.31 -11.44 6.74
C SER A 325 -22.60 -11.93 7.40
N GLU A 326 -23.73 -11.29 7.07
CA GLU A 326 -25.04 -11.61 7.65
C GLU A 326 -25.53 -13.04 7.37
N ASP A 327 -25.16 -13.63 6.23
CA ASP A 327 -25.86 -14.80 5.68
C ASP A 327 -25.11 -16.15 5.78
N HIS A 328 -23.95 -16.16 6.44
CA HIS A 328 -23.06 -17.32 6.62
C HIS A 328 -22.65 -18.05 5.31
N ARG A 329 -23.02 -17.53 4.13
CA ARG A 329 -22.65 -18.14 2.84
C ARG A 329 -21.13 -18.18 2.61
N PRO A 330 -20.32 -17.20 3.07
CA PRO A 330 -18.87 -17.26 2.93
C PRO A 330 -18.26 -18.51 3.55
N LEU A 331 -18.77 -18.96 4.69
CA LEU A 331 -18.33 -20.18 5.34
C LEU A 331 -18.67 -21.43 4.50
N VAL A 332 -19.89 -21.49 3.95
CA VAL A 332 -20.29 -22.62 3.09
C VAL A 332 -19.44 -22.67 1.81
N TRP A 333 -19.17 -21.52 1.19
CA TRP A 333 -18.33 -21.43 0.00
C TRP A 333 -16.88 -21.83 0.29
N SER A 334 -16.32 -21.42 1.43
CA SER A 334 -14.94 -21.78 1.79
C SER A 334 -14.78 -23.27 2.08
N LEU A 335 -15.75 -23.88 2.77
CA LEU A 335 -15.79 -25.34 2.99
C LEU A 335 -15.86 -26.10 1.68
N LYS A 336 -16.72 -25.66 0.74
CA LYS A 336 -16.80 -26.24 -0.61
C LYS A 336 -15.51 -26.09 -1.41
N ALA A 337 -14.76 -25.02 -1.19
CA ALA A 337 -13.44 -24.80 -1.79
C ALA A 337 -12.30 -25.63 -1.15
N GLY A 338 -12.63 -26.50 -0.20
CA GLY A 338 -11.68 -27.39 0.46
C GLY A 338 -10.89 -26.74 1.60
N LEU A 339 -11.43 -25.69 2.23
CA LEU A 339 -10.77 -25.03 3.36
C LEU A 339 -10.51 -25.98 4.54
N PHE A 340 -11.47 -26.84 4.90
CA PHE A 340 -11.34 -27.69 6.09
C PHE A 340 -10.12 -28.64 6.06
N PRO A 341 -9.94 -29.50 5.03
CA PRO A 341 -8.74 -30.34 4.96
C PRO A 341 -7.45 -29.52 4.89
N LEU A 342 -7.48 -28.33 4.28
CA LEU A 342 -6.34 -27.41 4.24
C LEU A 342 -5.97 -26.89 5.65
N LEU A 343 -6.93 -26.43 6.45
CA LEU A 343 -6.69 -25.99 7.83
C LEU A 343 -6.16 -27.11 8.72
N VAL A 344 -6.66 -28.34 8.57
CA VAL A 344 -6.13 -29.50 9.30
C VAL A 344 -4.67 -29.76 8.94
N SER A 345 -4.30 -29.62 7.66
CA SER A 345 -2.91 -29.74 7.22
C SER A 345 -2.03 -28.64 7.80
N ILE A 346 -2.50 -27.38 7.79
CA ILE A 346 -1.80 -26.23 8.37
C ILE A 346 -1.56 -26.45 9.87
N CYS A 347 -2.60 -26.79 10.63
CA CYS A 347 -2.48 -26.98 12.08
C CYS A 347 -1.50 -28.09 12.46
N ARG A 348 -1.49 -29.21 11.73
CA ARG A 348 -0.53 -30.31 11.99
C ARG A 348 0.90 -29.83 11.83
N LEU A 349 1.18 -29.10 10.75
CA LEU A 349 2.53 -28.58 10.47
C LEU A 349 2.96 -27.48 11.44
N GLN A 350 2.04 -26.61 11.88
CA GLN A 350 2.35 -25.53 12.82
C GLN A 350 2.62 -26.05 14.24
N VAL A 351 1.89 -27.08 14.69
CA VAL A 351 2.13 -27.72 15.99
C VAL A 351 3.54 -28.30 16.07
N ASP A 352 4.01 -28.94 14.99
CA ASP A 352 5.37 -29.49 14.93
C ASP A 352 6.45 -28.40 14.99
N ARG A 353 6.11 -27.17 14.58
CA ARG A 353 7.03 -26.01 14.51
C ARG A 353 6.91 -25.03 15.67
N GLN A 354 6.02 -25.26 16.64
CA GLN A 354 5.74 -24.35 17.77
C GLN A 354 5.39 -22.91 17.36
N GLN A 355 4.74 -22.73 16.21
CA GLN A 355 4.34 -21.40 15.71
C GLN A 355 2.99 -20.94 16.30
N ASP A 356 2.70 -19.65 16.22
CA ASP A 356 1.38 -19.12 16.59
C ASP A 356 0.31 -19.70 15.66
N THR A 357 -0.70 -20.28 16.28
CA THR A 357 -1.80 -21.03 15.65
C THR A 357 -3.16 -20.43 15.98
N SER A 358 -3.18 -19.30 16.70
CA SER A 358 -4.39 -18.71 17.27
C SER A 358 -5.46 -18.43 16.21
N SER A 359 -5.07 -17.85 15.08
CA SER A 359 -5.92 -17.53 13.92
C SER A 359 -6.53 -18.77 13.26
N THR A 360 -5.68 -19.75 12.93
CA THR A 360 -6.11 -21.02 12.30
C THR A 360 -7.03 -21.82 13.22
N TYR A 361 -6.71 -21.90 14.51
CA TYR A 361 -7.57 -22.53 15.51
C TYR A 361 -8.88 -21.78 15.71
N ALA A 362 -8.86 -20.44 15.73
CA ALA A 362 -10.07 -19.63 15.84
C ALA A 362 -11.01 -19.88 14.65
N LEU A 363 -10.47 -20.04 13.44
CA LEU A 363 -11.25 -20.41 12.26
C LEU A 363 -11.79 -21.84 12.33
N LEU A 364 -11.00 -22.82 12.82
CA LEU A 364 -11.49 -24.18 13.06
C LEU A 364 -12.61 -24.23 14.11
N TRP A 365 -12.45 -23.49 15.21
CA TRP A 365 -13.49 -23.35 16.23
C TRP A 365 -14.75 -22.70 15.65
N HIS A 366 -14.58 -21.66 14.85
CA HIS A 366 -15.69 -21.03 14.14
C HIS A 366 -16.40 -22.03 13.23
N ILE A 367 -15.67 -22.81 12.42
CA ILE A 367 -16.25 -23.88 11.61
C ILE A 367 -17.00 -24.89 12.48
N ALA A 368 -16.42 -25.36 13.59
CA ALA A 368 -17.05 -26.34 14.48
C ALA A 368 -18.36 -25.83 15.09
N ILE A 369 -18.35 -24.58 15.61
CA ILE A 369 -19.54 -23.93 16.17
C ILE A 369 -20.62 -23.82 15.11
N TRP A 370 -20.28 -23.30 13.92
CA TRP A 370 -21.29 -23.01 12.90
C TRP A 370 -21.76 -24.26 12.16
N THR A 371 -20.93 -25.29 11.97
CA THR A 371 -21.38 -26.57 11.41
C THR A 371 -22.29 -27.36 12.36
N SER A 372 -22.18 -27.13 13.67
CA SER A 372 -23.15 -27.65 14.65
C SER A 372 -24.48 -26.88 14.65
N HIS A 373 -24.52 -25.71 13.99
CA HIS A 373 -25.71 -24.86 13.88
C HIS A 373 -26.60 -25.31 12.72
N PHE A 374 -27.86 -25.66 13.02
CA PHE A 374 -28.80 -26.25 12.07
C PHE A 374 -28.98 -25.44 10.75
N PRO A 375 -29.11 -24.10 10.76
CA PRO A 375 -29.13 -23.28 9.55
C PRO A 375 -27.94 -23.46 8.59
N VAL A 376 -26.72 -23.68 9.10
CA VAL A 376 -25.53 -23.89 8.26
C VAL A 376 -25.53 -25.30 7.69
N ALA A 377 -25.94 -26.31 8.47
CA ALA A 377 -26.14 -27.66 7.97
C ALA A 377 -27.22 -27.71 6.85
N VAL A 378 -28.32 -26.98 7.03
CA VAL A 378 -29.39 -26.82 6.03
C VAL A 378 -28.90 -26.07 4.79
N ALA A 379 -28.17 -24.97 4.95
CA ALA A 379 -27.58 -24.23 3.83
C ALA A 379 -26.59 -25.11 3.06
N PHE A 380 -25.70 -25.82 3.75
CA PHE A 380 -24.75 -26.76 3.16
C PHE A 380 -25.47 -27.86 2.36
N GLN A 381 -26.54 -28.44 2.90
CA GLN A 381 -27.35 -29.45 2.22
C GLN A 381 -28.09 -28.88 0.99
N LYS A 382 -28.69 -27.69 1.11
CA LYS A 382 -29.40 -27.01 0.00
C LYS A 382 -28.46 -26.69 -1.15
N TYR A 383 -27.28 -26.17 -0.85
CA TYR A 383 -26.29 -25.82 -1.87
C TYR A 383 -25.55 -27.04 -2.44
N ARG A 384 -25.63 -28.24 -1.83
CA ARG A 384 -25.04 -29.46 -2.40
C ARG A 384 -25.79 -29.94 -3.66
N GLY A 385 -27.04 -29.52 -3.85
CA GLY A 385 -27.91 -29.94 -4.97
C GLY A 385 -27.69 -29.20 -6.30
N ASP A 386 -26.98 -28.06 -6.32
CA ASP A 386 -26.83 -27.21 -7.52
C ASP A 386 -25.48 -27.39 -8.25
N GLY A 387 -24.68 -28.40 -7.88
CA GLY A 387 -23.47 -28.75 -8.63
C GLY A 387 -23.82 -29.58 -9.86
N PRO A 388 -23.16 -29.39 -11.03
CA PRO A 388 -23.34 -30.28 -12.16
C PRO A 388 -23.05 -31.71 -11.69
N SER A 389 -24.04 -32.58 -11.83
CA SER A 389 -23.90 -34.02 -11.64
C SER A 389 -22.69 -34.47 -12.47
N ALA A 390 -21.63 -34.91 -11.78
CA ALA A 390 -20.49 -35.57 -12.40
C ALA A 390 -20.95 -36.89 -13.05
#